data_AF-A0A3A0ADR6-F1
#
_entry.id   AF-A0A3A0ADR6-F1
#
_cell.length_a   1.000
_cell.length_b   1.000
_cell.length_c   1.000
_cell.angle_alpha   90.00
_cell.angle_beta   90.00
_cell.angle_gamma   90.00
#
_symmetry.space_group_name_H-M   'P 1'
#
loop_
_entity.id
_entity.type
_entity.pdbx_description
1 polymer ?
#
loop_
_entity_poly.entity_id
_entity_poly.type
_entity_poly.pdbx_seq_one_letter_code
_entity_poly.pdbx_strand_id
1 'polypeptide(L)'
;MAQFGKLVLSRPDGQEQEYLLGKPTIILGRGTTSDITLSDARVSRTHARLDCNDAGCTLTDLGSANGVLVNGKRVEQAVLAPGDVIALGDSTLRFEVEPSAPTVDLIAIDSTAELDATLAQATVRMTLTDTAHPRLVVYTAARTWEVPLKQETLSIGRHSTSDLRLNFASASRHHATIERVRGGFRIRDLDSTNGTWLGDQRIEERLLQDGDTVRIGDVRLVFKSGFRTEELTLVKEPAPGQKLARPPVVFVPGMMGSELWRGSERLWPNVKVMFTEPEVFRLRPDDGMEARGIVGEVVLVPNFVKQQHYSRLGDYLEEALGYGRGHDLFEFAYDWRQDNRLSARRLAAAIEEWAPARPITLIAHSLGCIVSRYYVERLGGKQKVGRLILLGGPHAGYPKAISHLLSGTEILPFGLLGERARQVIATFPSLYQILPTAAYVADRAGEQIDVLSDESWVATEQRGLLRDARQFRRELGTQTSVPTVSIFGYGLKTITGIQIQRTPTGQWEKVDFAHDEVGDTDVPIASAVLPGSEIHPVQQHHGSLYVDHDVKMRLRLELTR
;
A
#
# COMPACT_ATOMS: atom_id res chain seq x y z
N MET A 1 3.92 8.58 14.81
CA MET A 1 2.71 9.29 15.33
C MET A 1 2.28 8.66 16.65
N ALA A 2 1.69 9.40 17.60
CA ALA A 2 1.19 8.82 18.86
C ALA A 2 0.00 7.88 18.59
N GLN A 3 0.04 6.66 19.15
CA GLN A 3 -1.02 5.66 19.06
C GLN A 3 -1.71 5.57 20.43
N PHE A 4 -2.97 6.00 20.51
CA PHE A 4 -3.69 6.11 21.79
C PHE A 4 -4.52 4.86 22.17
N GLY A 5 -4.54 3.86 21.28
CA GLY A 5 -5.32 2.63 21.44
C GLY A 5 -6.11 2.28 20.17
N LYS A 6 -7.15 1.45 20.33
CA LYS A 6 -8.11 1.07 19.30
C LYS A 6 -9.52 0.91 19.89
N LEU A 7 -10.53 1.05 19.03
CA LEU A 7 -11.92 0.67 19.31
C LEU A 7 -12.29 -0.55 18.47
N VAL A 8 -12.88 -1.57 19.08
CA VAL A 8 -13.26 -2.83 18.42
C VAL A 8 -14.77 -2.93 18.38
N LEU A 9 -15.38 -2.85 17.21
CA LEU A 9 -16.83 -2.96 16.98
C LEU A 9 -17.20 -4.42 16.75
N SER A 10 -18.11 -4.95 17.57
CA SER A 10 -18.69 -6.28 17.38
C SER A 10 -19.86 -6.23 16.39
N ARG A 11 -19.85 -7.08 15.36
CA ARG A 11 -20.92 -7.16 14.36
C ARG A 11 -21.86 -8.36 14.60
N PRO A 12 -23.12 -8.31 14.11
CA PRO A 12 -24.09 -9.40 14.29
C PRO A 12 -23.70 -10.73 13.65
N ASP A 13 -22.79 -10.74 12.68
CA ASP A 13 -22.25 -11.92 12.00
C ASP A 13 -21.11 -12.60 12.77
N GLY A 14 -20.75 -12.08 13.94
CA GLY A 14 -19.65 -12.58 14.77
C GLY A 14 -18.27 -12.04 14.39
N GLN A 15 -18.16 -11.17 13.38
CA GLN A 15 -16.90 -10.52 13.03
C GLN A 15 -16.64 -9.28 13.91
N GLU A 16 -15.37 -8.98 14.16
CA GLU A 16 -14.93 -7.76 14.81
C GLU A 16 -14.30 -6.80 13.79
N GLN A 17 -14.57 -5.50 13.94
CA GLN A 17 -13.95 -4.44 13.13
C GLN A 17 -13.19 -3.47 14.03
N GLU A 18 -11.90 -3.28 13.76
CA GLU A 18 -11.05 -2.42 14.57
C GLU A 18 -10.86 -1.01 13.97
N TYR A 19 -10.82 -0.01 14.85
CA TYR A 19 -10.56 1.38 14.54
C TYR A 19 -9.40 1.88 15.38
N LEU A 20 -8.25 2.15 14.76
CA LEU A 20 -7.08 2.69 15.46
C LEU A 20 -7.28 4.15 15.84
N LEU A 21 -6.86 4.51 17.04
CA LEU A 21 -6.96 5.87 17.56
C LEU A 21 -5.65 6.61 17.32
N GLY A 22 -5.48 7.09 16.08
CA GLY A 22 -4.29 7.82 15.63
C GLY A 22 -4.45 9.35 15.58
N LYS A 23 -5.66 9.86 15.89
CA LYS A 23 -5.96 11.30 15.93
C LYS A 23 -6.26 11.73 17.38
N PRO A 24 -5.92 12.97 17.78
CA PRO A 24 -6.27 13.49 19.10
C PRO A 24 -7.78 13.61 19.34
N THR A 25 -8.59 13.71 18.29
CA THR A 25 -10.05 13.82 18.37
C THR A 25 -10.69 12.93 17.30
N ILE A 26 -11.69 12.14 17.68
CA ILE A 26 -12.36 11.14 16.83
C ILE A 26 -13.88 11.24 17.06
N ILE A 27 -14.65 11.34 15.98
CA ILE A 27 -16.11 11.41 16.03
C ILE A 27 -16.73 10.05 15.70
N LEU A 28 -17.66 9.59 16.52
CA LEU A 28 -18.44 8.37 16.32
C LEU A 28 -19.89 8.71 15.97
N GLY A 29 -20.46 8.04 14.97
CA GLY A 29 -21.85 8.29 14.55
C GLY A 29 -22.23 7.50 13.30
N ARG A 30 -23.51 7.55 12.90
CA ARG A 30 -23.96 6.94 11.63
C ARG A 30 -23.83 7.86 10.42
N GLY A 31 -23.50 9.13 10.69
CA GLY A 31 -23.33 10.14 9.66
C GLY A 31 -21.98 9.94 9.03
N THR A 32 -21.90 10.13 7.72
CA THR A 32 -20.69 9.95 6.94
C THR A 32 -19.59 10.97 7.25
N THR A 33 -19.89 11.99 8.06
CA THR A 33 -18.94 12.95 8.64
C THR A 33 -18.31 12.47 9.94
N SER A 34 -18.65 11.27 10.43
CA SER A 34 -18.05 10.67 11.62
C SER A 34 -16.79 9.91 11.24
N ASP A 35 -15.70 10.08 12.00
CA ASP A 35 -14.45 9.34 11.80
C ASP A 35 -14.65 7.81 11.93
N ILE A 36 -15.54 7.38 12.83
CA ILE A 36 -16.01 6.00 12.96
C ILE A 36 -17.50 5.99 12.59
N THR A 37 -17.78 5.48 11.39
CA THR A 37 -19.16 5.37 10.87
C THR A 37 -19.79 4.05 11.29
N LEU A 38 -20.84 4.13 12.11
CA LEU A 38 -21.61 2.97 12.58
C LEU A 38 -22.85 2.78 11.71
N SER A 39 -22.98 1.60 11.10
CA SER A 39 -24.12 1.24 10.25
C SER A 39 -25.34 0.84 11.08
N ASP A 40 -25.81 1.77 11.90
CA ASP A 40 -26.84 1.55 12.91
C ASP A 40 -27.84 2.71 12.90
N ALA A 41 -29.10 2.40 12.65
CA ALA A 41 -30.18 3.37 12.54
C ALA A 41 -30.47 4.11 13.85
N ARG A 42 -30.14 3.51 15.01
CA ARG A 42 -30.29 4.08 16.35
C ARG A 42 -29.09 4.95 16.74
N VAL A 43 -28.00 4.93 15.99
CA VAL A 43 -26.89 5.85 16.22
C VAL A 43 -27.24 7.23 15.64
N SER A 44 -26.88 8.32 16.31
CA SER A 44 -27.05 9.67 15.76
C SER A 44 -26.02 9.96 14.67
N ARG A 45 -26.29 10.89 13.75
CA ARG A 45 -25.34 11.21 12.66
C ARG A 45 -23.96 11.60 13.20
N THR A 46 -23.95 12.35 14.30
CA THR A 46 -22.79 12.66 15.13
C THR A 46 -23.20 12.28 16.55
N HIS A 47 -22.72 11.16 17.06
CA HIS A 47 -23.22 10.57 18.30
C HIS A 47 -22.32 10.90 19.49
N ALA A 48 -21.01 10.66 19.36
CA ALA A 48 -20.04 10.88 20.43
C ALA A 48 -18.71 11.38 19.87
N ARG A 49 -17.91 12.03 20.72
CA ARG A 49 -16.53 12.43 20.45
C ARG A 49 -15.58 11.76 21.42
N LEU A 50 -14.48 11.25 20.93
CA LEU A 50 -13.39 10.69 21.71
C LEU A 50 -12.17 11.60 21.56
N ASP A 51 -11.72 12.18 22.67
CA ASP A 51 -10.53 13.03 22.75
C ASP A 51 -9.40 12.27 23.44
N CYS A 52 -8.29 12.01 22.74
CA CYS A 52 -7.16 11.21 23.20
C CYS A 52 -5.86 12.04 23.28
N ASN A 53 -5.11 11.83 24.36
CA ASN A 53 -3.79 12.39 24.58
C ASN A 53 -2.88 11.38 25.30
N ASP A 54 -1.65 11.78 25.67
CA ASP A 54 -0.68 10.91 26.35
C ASP A 54 -1.15 10.38 27.72
N ALA A 55 -2.17 11.02 28.33
CA ALA A 55 -2.77 10.61 29.60
C ALA A 55 -4.01 9.69 29.45
N GLY A 56 -4.49 9.45 28.22
CA GLY A 56 -5.62 8.56 27.95
C GLY A 56 -6.67 9.15 27.00
N CYS A 57 -7.80 8.44 26.86
CA CYS A 57 -8.91 8.82 25.98
C CYS A 57 -10.19 9.12 26.77
N THR A 58 -10.86 10.22 26.42
CA THR A 58 -12.10 10.70 27.04
C THR A 58 -13.24 10.73 26.02
N LEU A 59 -14.29 9.98 26.27
CA LEU A 59 -15.51 9.90 25.44
C LEU A 59 -16.55 10.92 25.93
N THR A 60 -17.19 11.63 25.01
CA THR A 60 -18.20 12.67 25.26
C THR A 60 -19.42 12.43 24.37
N ASP A 61 -20.62 12.43 24.93
CA ASP A 61 -21.88 12.42 24.16
C ASP A 61 -22.11 13.80 23.51
N LEU A 62 -22.43 13.82 22.22
CA LEU A 62 -22.64 15.06 21.45
C LEU A 62 -24.13 15.43 21.33
N GLY A 63 -24.92 15.10 22.35
CA GLY A 63 -26.38 15.32 22.35
C GLY A 63 -27.12 14.30 21.49
N SER A 64 -26.64 13.06 21.49
CA SER A 64 -27.25 11.98 20.71
C SER A 64 -28.67 11.63 21.17
N ALA A 65 -29.49 11.15 20.23
CA ALA A 65 -30.88 10.77 20.53
C ALA A 65 -31.00 9.60 21.51
N ASN A 66 -30.07 8.64 21.45
CA ASN A 66 -30.10 7.42 22.27
C ASN A 66 -29.08 7.42 23.42
N GLY A 67 -28.18 8.40 23.47
CA GLY A 67 -27.17 8.56 24.51
C GLY A 67 -26.02 7.57 24.39
N VAL A 68 -24.94 7.89 25.09
CA VAL A 68 -23.75 7.03 25.21
C VAL A 68 -23.84 6.20 26.48
N LEU A 69 -23.58 4.89 26.40
CA LEU A 69 -23.38 4.04 27.57
C LEU A 69 -21.95 3.52 27.61
N VAL A 70 -21.32 3.55 28.79
CA VAL A 70 -20.04 2.89 29.06
C VAL A 70 -20.26 1.86 30.16
N ASN A 71 -19.92 0.61 29.89
CA ASN A 71 -20.15 -0.55 30.76
C ASN A 71 -21.60 -0.63 31.28
N GLY A 72 -22.56 -0.35 30.38
CA GLY A 72 -23.99 -0.38 30.69
C GLY A 72 -24.53 0.84 31.45
N LYS A 73 -23.69 1.83 31.77
CA LYS A 73 -24.12 3.08 32.45
C LYS A 73 -24.15 4.22 31.46
N ARG A 74 -25.24 4.97 31.42
CA ARG A 74 -25.37 6.16 30.58
C ARG A 74 -24.47 7.28 31.10
N VAL A 75 -23.73 7.93 30.21
CA VAL A 75 -22.74 8.98 30.54
C VAL A 75 -22.86 10.16 29.59
N GLU A 76 -22.63 11.36 30.09
CA GLU A 76 -22.39 12.55 29.24
C GLU A 76 -20.91 12.64 28.84
N GLN A 77 -20.02 12.22 29.74
CA GLN A 77 -18.58 12.15 29.52
C GLN A 77 -17.96 11.03 30.37
N ALA A 78 -16.98 10.30 29.84
CA ALA A 78 -16.26 9.25 30.55
C ALA A 78 -14.79 9.12 30.09
N VAL A 79 -13.86 8.97 31.02
CA VAL A 79 -12.48 8.55 30.71
C VAL A 79 -12.50 7.04 30.53
N LEU A 80 -11.97 6.55 29.41
CA LEU A 80 -12.00 5.14 29.07
C LEU A 80 -10.79 4.40 29.66
N ALA A 81 -11.07 3.27 30.31
CA ALA A 81 -10.07 2.29 30.71
C ALA A 81 -10.01 1.14 29.68
N PRO A 82 -8.82 0.53 29.45
CA PRO A 82 -8.71 -0.64 28.58
C PRO A 82 -9.70 -1.74 28.99
N GLY A 83 -10.43 -2.27 28.02
CA GLY A 83 -11.51 -3.25 28.21
C GLY A 83 -12.92 -2.63 28.30
N ASP A 84 -13.05 -1.31 28.44
CA ASP A 84 -14.35 -0.65 28.56
C ASP A 84 -15.22 -0.87 27.31
N VAL A 85 -16.50 -1.17 27.55
CA VAL A 85 -17.50 -1.41 26.51
C VAL A 85 -18.38 -0.18 26.35
N ILE A 86 -18.39 0.39 25.16
CA ILE A 86 -19.15 1.56 24.75
C ILE A 86 -20.33 1.10 23.90
N ALA A 87 -21.55 1.41 24.32
CA ALA A 87 -22.74 1.16 23.52
C ALA A 87 -23.32 2.47 22.97
N LEU A 88 -23.52 2.50 21.65
CA LEU A 88 -24.14 3.58 20.89
C LEU A 88 -25.26 2.97 20.05
N GLY A 89 -26.53 3.20 20.40
CA GLY A 89 -27.63 2.48 19.72
C GLY A 89 -27.56 0.98 19.99
N ASP A 90 -27.58 0.17 18.93
CA ASP A 90 -27.36 -1.29 18.97
C ASP A 90 -25.88 -1.67 18.74
N SER A 91 -25.03 -0.69 18.43
CA SER A 91 -23.60 -0.88 18.19
C SER A 91 -22.83 -0.94 19.50
N THR A 92 -22.00 -1.98 19.65
CA THR A 92 -21.13 -2.17 20.82
C THR A 92 -19.67 -2.12 20.40
N LEU A 93 -18.91 -1.20 20.99
CA LEU A 93 -17.48 -1.04 20.80
C LEU A 93 -16.72 -1.34 22.08
N ARG A 94 -15.54 -1.94 21.98
CA ARG A 94 -14.63 -2.17 23.11
C ARG A 94 -13.37 -1.33 22.95
N PHE A 95 -12.99 -0.59 23.98
CA PHE A 95 -11.76 0.19 23.99
C PHE A 95 -10.60 -0.70 24.40
N GLU A 96 -9.54 -0.74 23.59
CA GLU A 96 -8.34 -1.52 23.86
C GLU A 96 -7.12 -0.61 23.68
N VAL A 97 -6.15 -0.73 24.59
CA VAL A 97 -4.84 -0.09 24.43
C VAL A 97 -3.87 -1.20 24.11
N GLU A 98 -3.12 -1.08 23.01
CA GLU A 98 -2.09 -2.06 22.73
C GLU A 98 -1.01 -1.98 23.81
N PRO A 99 -0.59 -3.11 24.40
CA PRO A 99 0.66 -3.10 25.12
C PRO A 99 1.74 -2.64 24.14
N SER A 100 2.53 -1.64 24.53
CA SER A 100 3.81 -1.37 23.87
C SER A 100 4.51 -2.70 23.69
N ALA A 101 4.92 -3.02 22.45
CA ALA A 101 5.46 -4.32 22.08
C ALA A 101 6.33 -4.88 23.22
N PRO A 102 5.98 -6.05 23.78
CA PRO A 102 6.74 -6.61 24.89
C PRO A 102 8.19 -6.77 24.43
N THR A 103 9.13 -6.42 25.31
CA THR A 103 10.47 -6.99 25.28
C THR A 103 10.31 -8.50 25.21
N VAL A 104 10.82 -9.08 24.12
CA VAL A 104 10.71 -10.48 23.72
C VAL A 104 11.05 -11.42 24.88
N ASP A 105 10.02 -12.00 25.47
CA ASP A 105 9.97 -13.45 25.71
C ASP A 105 8.89 -13.98 24.73
N LEU A 106 9.32 -14.32 23.51
CA LEU A 106 8.44 -14.83 22.44
C LEU A 106 8.23 -16.33 22.68
N ILE A 107 7.01 -16.74 23.06
CA ILE A 107 6.60 -18.15 23.03
C ILE A 107 6.42 -18.55 21.57
N ALA A 108 7.05 -19.65 21.15
CA ALA A 108 6.96 -20.12 19.77
C ALA A 108 5.56 -20.72 19.45
N ILE A 109 4.99 -20.41 18.27
CA ILE A 109 3.81 -21.08 17.70
C ILE A 109 4.30 -22.33 16.96
N ASP A 110 4.19 -23.49 17.60
CA ASP A 110 4.57 -24.77 17.00
C ASP A 110 3.37 -25.73 16.87
N SER A 111 2.15 -25.28 17.22
CA SER A 111 0.92 -26.07 17.12
C SER A 111 -0.18 -25.40 16.29
N THR A 112 -1.09 -26.22 15.74
CA THR A 112 -2.28 -25.74 15.01
C THR A 112 -3.23 -24.93 15.88
N ALA A 113 -3.36 -25.27 17.17
CA ALA A 113 -4.24 -24.56 18.10
C ALA A 113 -3.74 -23.14 18.40
N GLU A 114 -2.43 -22.95 18.57
CA GLU A 114 -1.81 -21.63 18.74
C GLU A 114 -1.91 -20.80 17.46
N LEU A 115 -1.76 -21.44 16.29
CA LEU A 115 -1.99 -20.81 15.00
C LEU A 115 -3.45 -20.33 14.86
N ASP A 116 -4.43 -21.17 15.20
CA ASP A 116 -5.85 -20.81 15.14
C ASP A 116 -6.15 -19.60 16.07
N ALA A 117 -5.57 -19.60 17.28
CA ALA A 117 -5.68 -18.48 18.21
C ALA A 117 -5.03 -17.19 17.67
N THR A 118 -3.88 -17.30 17.01
CA THR A 118 -3.16 -16.15 16.45
C THR A 118 -3.86 -15.59 15.21
N LEU A 119 -4.40 -16.46 14.35
CA LEU A 119 -5.20 -16.05 13.19
C LEU A 119 -6.49 -15.34 13.62
N ALA A 120 -7.15 -15.83 14.68
CA ALA A 120 -8.34 -15.19 15.24
C ALA A 120 -8.09 -13.76 15.77
N GLN A 121 -6.85 -13.47 16.18
CA GLN A 121 -6.45 -12.16 16.69
C GLN A 121 -5.78 -11.26 15.63
N ALA A 122 -5.46 -11.80 14.45
CA ALA A 122 -4.78 -11.05 13.41
C ALA A 122 -5.75 -10.10 12.70
N THR A 123 -5.42 -8.81 12.65
CA THR A 123 -6.23 -7.81 11.95
C THR A 123 -5.41 -7.06 10.90
N VAL A 124 -6.06 -6.72 9.77
CA VAL A 124 -5.46 -5.79 8.80
C VAL A 124 -5.74 -4.37 9.27
N ARG A 125 -4.69 -3.69 9.72
CA ARG A 125 -4.78 -2.26 10.04
C ARG A 125 -4.97 -1.46 8.74
N MET A 126 -5.95 -0.57 8.74
CA MET A 126 -6.11 0.46 7.71
C MET A 126 -5.79 1.81 8.32
N THR A 127 -4.97 2.60 7.63
CA THR A 127 -4.82 4.02 7.98
C THR A 127 -5.96 4.79 7.33
N LEU A 128 -6.77 5.49 8.14
CA LEU A 128 -7.84 6.37 7.66
C LEU A 128 -7.27 7.78 7.46
N THR A 129 -6.82 8.08 6.25
CA THR A 129 -6.46 9.45 5.88
C THR A 129 -7.74 10.26 5.68
N ASP A 130 -7.84 11.44 6.30
CA ASP A 130 -8.92 12.38 6.01
C ASP A 130 -8.72 12.92 4.59
N THR A 131 -9.49 12.38 3.65
CA THR A 131 -9.46 12.80 2.26
C THR A 131 -10.38 13.96 1.96
N ALA A 132 -11.18 14.47 2.91
CA ALA A 132 -12.21 15.47 2.62
C ALA A 132 -11.64 16.87 2.38
N HIS A 133 -10.46 17.15 2.92
CA HIS A 133 -9.88 18.49 2.90
C HIS A 133 -8.76 18.64 1.85
N PRO A 134 -8.68 19.80 1.18
CA PRO A 134 -7.59 20.09 0.27
C PRO A 134 -6.23 20.12 1.00
N ARG A 135 -5.23 19.47 0.42
CA ARG A 135 -3.89 19.33 0.99
C ARG A 135 -2.84 19.20 -0.11
N LEU A 136 -1.60 19.50 0.24
CA LEU A 136 -0.43 19.16 -0.56
C LEU A 136 0.25 17.96 0.08
N VAL A 137 0.59 16.95 -0.72
CA VAL A 137 1.56 15.93 -0.31
C VAL A 137 2.91 16.33 -0.85
N VAL A 138 3.83 16.64 0.04
CA VAL A 138 5.20 17.07 -0.27
C VAL A 138 6.09 15.85 -0.29
N TYR A 139 6.63 15.53 -1.46
CA TYR A 139 7.53 14.41 -1.69
C TYR A 139 8.96 14.91 -1.94
N THR A 140 9.91 14.31 -1.24
CA THR A 140 11.35 14.53 -1.40
C THR A 140 12.08 13.18 -1.29
N ALA A 141 13.36 13.13 -1.67
CA ALA A 141 14.17 11.94 -1.48
C ALA A 141 14.30 11.52 0.00
N ALA A 142 14.26 12.48 0.94
CA ALA A 142 14.46 12.22 2.36
C ALA A 142 13.16 11.89 3.12
N ARG A 143 12.03 12.49 2.73
CA ARG A 143 10.74 12.30 3.43
C ARG A 143 9.54 12.68 2.57
N THR A 144 8.38 12.17 2.96
CA THR A 144 7.06 12.54 2.41
C THR A 144 6.13 12.94 3.54
N TRP A 145 5.41 14.05 3.40
CA TRP A 145 4.46 14.54 4.42
C TRP A 145 3.34 15.38 3.81
N GLU A 146 2.26 15.61 4.58
CA GLU A 146 1.13 16.42 4.14
C GLU A 146 1.14 17.83 4.71
N VAL A 147 0.62 18.78 3.94
CA VAL A 147 0.40 20.18 4.33
C VAL A 147 -1.05 20.54 4.00
N PRO A 148 -1.93 20.68 5.01
CA PRO A 148 -3.32 21.10 4.82
C PRO A 148 -3.41 22.53 4.27
N LEU A 149 -4.29 22.76 3.30
CA LEU A 149 -4.53 24.09 2.73
C LEU A 149 -5.67 24.81 3.48
N LYS A 150 -5.37 25.22 4.73
CA LYS A 150 -6.33 25.90 5.62
C LYS A 150 -6.42 27.40 5.39
N GLN A 151 -5.33 28.03 4.96
CA GLN A 151 -5.22 29.47 4.80
C GLN A 151 -5.70 29.91 3.40
N GLU A 152 -6.05 31.19 3.25
CA GLU A 152 -6.37 31.80 1.95
C GLU A 152 -5.15 31.87 1.02
N THR A 153 -3.96 32.00 1.58
CA THR A 153 -2.70 31.99 0.83
C THR A 153 -1.67 31.21 1.62
N LEU A 154 -1.00 30.28 0.94
CA LEU A 154 0.15 29.52 1.45
C LEU A 154 1.39 29.95 0.67
N SER A 155 2.38 30.50 1.36
CA SER A 155 3.68 30.87 0.76
C SER A 155 4.65 29.67 0.76
N ILE A 156 5.38 29.50 -0.36
CA ILE A 156 6.32 28.40 -0.58
C ILE A 156 7.70 29.00 -0.86
N GLY A 157 8.75 28.51 -0.19
CA GLY A 157 10.11 28.97 -0.44
C GLY A 157 11.12 28.45 0.57
N ARG A 158 12.42 28.70 0.34
CA ARG A 158 13.48 28.25 1.26
C ARG A 158 13.67 29.13 2.49
N HIS A 159 13.12 30.35 2.46
CA HIS A 159 13.26 31.29 3.57
C HIS A 159 12.41 30.87 4.77
N SER A 160 12.85 31.18 5.99
CA SER A 160 12.17 30.80 7.24
C SER A 160 10.79 31.41 7.42
N THR A 161 10.47 32.46 6.67
CA THR A 161 9.16 33.13 6.69
C THR A 161 8.14 32.50 5.74
N SER A 162 8.50 31.46 4.99
CA SER A 162 7.55 30.77 4.11
C SER A 162 6.75 29.75 4.90
N ASP A 163 5.44 29.65 4.67
CA ASP A 163 4.56 28.70 5.35
C ASP A 163 4.98 27.26 5.04
N LEU A 164 5.21 26.96 3.76
CA LEU A 164 5.87 25.75 3.31
C LEU A 164 7.35 26.02 3.06
N ARG A 165 8.16 25.78 4.09
CA ARG A 165 9.60 25.92 4.02
C ARG A 165 10.26 24.74 3.30
N LEU A 166 10.85 25.03 2.14
CA LEU A 166 11.62 24.07 1.33
C LEU A 166 13.12 24.27 1.55
N ASN A 167 13.74 23.46 2.40
CA ASN A 167 15.18 23.57 2.73
C ASN A 167 16.11 23.04 1.62
N PHE A 168 15.90 23.51 0.39
CA PHE A 168 16.67 23.09 -0.79
C PHE A 168 17.25 24.31 -1.48
N ALA A 169 18.51 24.22 -1.90
CA ALA A 169 19.18 25.29 -2.64
C ALA A 169 18.48 25.58 -3.98
N SER A 170 17.80 24.58 -4.54
CA SER A 170 17.02 24.67 -5.76
C SER A 170 15.72 25.49 -5.61
N ALA A 171 15.30 25.85 -4.40
CA ALA A 171 14.16 26.74 -4.17
C ALA A 171 14.61 28.20 -3.90
N SER A 172 13.99 29.18 -4.55
CA SER A 172 14.09 30.60 -4.19
C SER A 172 13.58 30.89 -2.77
N ARG A 173 14.04 32.01 -2.18
CA ARG A 173 13.65 32.44 -0.81
C ARG A 173 12.13 32.52 -0.64
N HIS A 174 11.48 33.16 -1.60
CA HIS A 174 10.05 33.13 -1.84
C HIS A 174 9.91 32.62 -3.28
N HIS A 175 9.34 31.44 -3.46
CA HIS A 175 9.36 30.73 -4.73
C HIS A 175 8.00 30.79 -5.43
N ALA A 176 6.94 30.45 -4.69
CA ALA A 176 5.60 30.39 -5.22
C ALA A 176 4.58 30.66 -4.10
N THR A 177 3.35 30.98 -4.48
CA THR A 177 2.19 31.00 -3.58
C THR A 177 1.11 30.07 -4.09
N ILE A 178 0.36 29.48 -3.17
CA ILE A 178 -0.92 28.84 -3.47
C ILE A 178 -2.02 29.68 -2.85
N GLU A 179 -2.90 30.21 -3.69
CA GLU A 179 -4.00 31.09 -3.32
C GLU A 179 -5.33 30.35 -3.49
N ARG A 180 -6.21 30.44 -2.49
CA ARG A 180 -7.60 30.03 -2.64
C ARG A 180 -8.29 31.05 -3.54
N VAL A 181 -8.94 30.56 -4.59
CA VAL A 181 -9.68 31.38 -5.56
C VAL A 181 -11.07 30.80 -5.79
N ARG A 182 -11.94 31.56 -6.46
CA ARG A 182 -13.25 31.05 -6.86
C ARG A 182 -13.05 29.86 -7.82
N GLY A 183 -13.42 28.67 -7.38
CA GLY A 183 -13.29 27.43 -8.15
C GLY A 183 -12.11 26.53 -7.78
N GLY A 184 -11.32 26.86 -6.75
CA GLY A 184 -10.30 25.95 -6.23
C GLY A 184 -9.07 26.67 -5.68
N PHE A 185 -7.89 26.13 -6.01
CA PHE A 185 -6.60 26.69 -5.61
C PHE A 185 -5.76 26.98 -6.83
N ARG A 186 -5.12 28.15 -6.85
CA ARG A 186 -4.21 28.56 -7.91
C ARG A 186 -2.80 28.63 -7.34
N ILE A 187 -1.85 27.98 -8.01
CA ILE A 187 -0.43 28.21 -7.76
C ILE A 187 0.07 29.35 -8.66
N ARG A 188 0.95 30.21 -8.13
CA ARG A 188 1.65 31.27 -8.85
C ARG A 188 3.14 31.25 -8.51
N ASP A 189 4.00 31.23 -9.53
CA ASP A 189 5.44 31.42 -9.39
C ASP A 189 5.75 32.91 -9.09
N LEU A 190 6.70 33.18 -8.18
CA LEU A 190 7.09 34.53 -7.78
C LEU A 190 8.42 34.93 -8.42
N ASP A 191 8.51 34.82 -9.75
CA ASP A 191 9.73 35.01 -10.53
C ASP A 191 10.91 34.22 -9.96
N SER A 192 10.66 32.94 -9.68
CA SER A 192 11.64 32.09 -9.05
C SER A 192 12.81 31.78 -9.99
N THR A 193 13.98 31.57 -9.40
CA THR A 193 15.23 31.38 -10.14
C THR A 193 15.19 30.12 -11.00
N ASN A 194 14.67 29.01 -10.46
CA ASN A 194 14.63 27.72 -11.13
C ASN A 194 13.26 27.37 -11.71
N GLY A 195 12.26 28.23 -11.53
CA GLY A 195 10.90 28.04 -12.01
C GLY A 195 10.08 27.02 -11.21
N THR A 196 8.76 27.17 -11.32
CA THR A 196 7.74 26.19 -10.91
C THR A 196 7.28 25.40 -12.14
N TRP A 197 7.17 24.08 -12.02
CA TRP A 197 6.93 23.19 -13.17
C TRP A 197 5.74 22.26 -12.94
N LEU A 198 4.95 21.98 -13.98
CA LEU A 198 3.92 20.93 -14.00
C LEU A 198 4.24 19.98 -15.16
N GLY A 199 4.66 18.75 -14.83
CA GLY A 199 5.33 17.88 -15.81
C GLY A 199 6.61 18.55 -16.35
N ASP A 200 6.73 18.63 -17.67
CA ASP A 200 7.84 19.29 -18.35
C ASP A 200 7.59 20.77 -18.64
N GLN A 201 6.39 21.27 -18.31
CA GLN A 201 6.00 22.65 -18.59
C GLN A 201 6.32 23.57 -17.41
N ARG A 202 7.08 24.64 -17.64
CA ARG A 202 7.22 25.74 -16.68
C ARG A 202 5.91 26.53 -16.63
N ILE A 203 5.43 26.81 -15.43
CA ILE A 203 4.18 27.55 -15.20
C ILE A 203 4.47 28.87 -14.47
N GLU A 204 3.79 29.92 -14.90
CA GLU A 204 3.73 31.20 -14.16
C GLU A 204 2.55 31.20 -13.20
N GLU A 205 1.38 30.77 -13.67
CA GLU A 205 0.23 30.46 -12.84
C GLU A 205 -0.55 29.24 -13.36
N ARG A 206 -1.22 28.53 -12.45
CA ARG A 206 -2.07 27.38 -12.78
C ARG A 206 -3.17 27.19 -11.75
N LEU A 207 -4.41 27.02 -12.21
CA LEU A 207 -5.48 26.47 -11.37
C LEU A 207 -5.21 24.98 -11.18
N LEU A 208 -4.95 24.57 -9.95
CA LEU A 208 -4.57 23.21 -9.58
C LEU A 208 -5.77 22.27 -9.72
N GLN A 209 -5.53 21.13 -10.35
CA GLN A 209 -6.46 20.01 -10.44
C GLN A 209 -5.98 18.86 -9.55
N ASP A 210 -6.92 18.04 -9.06
CA ASP A 210 -6.56 16.89 -8.23
C ASP A 210 -5.56 15.97 -8.95
N GLY A 211 -4.49 15.61 -8.24
CA GLY A 211 -3.38 14.83 -8.79
C GLY A 211 -2.30 15.64 -9.52
N ASP A 212 -2.47 16.95 -9.73
CA ASP A 212 -1.42 17.82 -10.28
C ASP A 212 -0.15 17.69 -9.42
N THR A 213 0.97 17.39 -10.08
CA THR A 213 2.28 17.28 -9.43
C THR A 213 3.15 18.45 -9.85
N VAL A 214 3.26 19.44 -8.97
CA VAL A 214 4.13 20.60 -9.17
C VAL A 214 5.54 20.27 -8.71
N ARG A 215 6.54 20.55 -9.55
CA ARG A 215 7.96 20.39 -9.22
C ARG A 215 8.62 21.75 -8.97
N ILE A 216 9.31 21.84 -7.83
CA ILE A 216 10.18 22.95 -7.44
C ILE A 216 11.55 22.35 -7.08
N GLY A 217 12.51 22.48 -7.98
CA GLY A 217 13.81 21.80 -7.82
C GLY A 217 13.62 20.28 -7.71
N ASP A 218 14.09 19.72 -6.60
CA ASP A 218 14.02 18.29 -6.25
C ASP A 218 12.76 17.91 -5.45
N VAL A 219 11.90 18.90 -5.18
CA VAL A 219 10.66 18.72 -4.42
C VAL A 219 9.50 18.54 -5.40
N ARG A 220 8.66 17.54 -5.13
CA ARG A 220 7.38 17.34 -5.83
C ARG A 220 6.24 17.61 -4.86
N LEU A 221 5.29 18.45 -5.26
CA LEU A 221 4.10 18.83 -4.52
C LEU A 221 2.90 18.24 -5.25
N VAL A 222 2.29 17.21 -4.67
CA VAL A 222 1.08 16.60 -5.24
C VAL A 222 -0.13 17.27 -4.61
N PHE A 223 -0.92 17.98 -5.41
CA PHE A 223 -2.16 18.59 -4.94
C PHE A 223 -3.26 17.55 -4.84
N LYS A 224 -3.92 17.52 -3.68
CA LYS A 224 -5.13 16.75 -3.41
C LYS A 224 -6.23 17.76 -3.12
N SER A 225 -7.26 17.84 -3.96
CA SER A 225 -8.38 18.77 -3.76
C SER A 225 -9.21 18.42 -2.54
N GLY A 226 -9.12 17.16 -2.12
CA GLY A 226 -10.03 16.54 -1.18
C GLY A 226 -11.34 16.17 -1.86
N PHE A 227 -11.98 15.15 -1.32
CA PHE A 227 -13.24 14.58 -1.78
C PHE A 227 -13.91 13.83 -0.63
N ARG A 228 -15.24 13.81 -0.63
CA ARG A 228 -15.99 12.92 0.27
C ARG A 228 -16.14 11.55 -0.36
N THR A 229 -16.19 10.50 0.45
CA THR A 229 -16.29 9.10 -0.04
C THR A 229 -17.49 8.88 -0.94
N GLU A 230 -18.61 9.58 -0.72
CA GLU A 230 -19.80 9.49 -1.57
C GLU A 230 -19.53 9.98 -3.00
N GLU A 231 -18.54 10.85 -3.19
CA GLU A 231 -18.18 11.29 -4.53
C GLU A 231 -17.60 10.15 -5.36
N LEU A 232 -16.93 9.15 -4.76
CA LEU A 232 -16.39 7.98 -5.46
C LEU A 232 -17.45 7.13 -6.16
N THR A 233 -18.68 7.11 -5.64
CA THR A 233 -19.80 6.30 -6.16
C THR A 233 -20.73 7.08 -7.10
N LEU A 234 -20.56 8.41 -7.20
CA LEU A 234 -21.30 9.24 -8.13
C LEU A 234 -20.83 9.01 -9.57
N VAL A 235 -21.47 8.08 -10.27
CA VAL A 235 -21.35 7.96 -11.73
C VAL A 235 -22.20 9.06 -12.35
N LYS A 236 -21.61 9.96 -13.15
CA LYS A 236 -22.43 10.69 -14.13
C LYS A 236 -22.85 9.65 -15.15
N GLU A 237 -24.13 9.24 -15.12
CA GLU A 237 -24.64 8.33 -16.14
C GLU A 237 -24.28 8.90 -17.53
N PRO A 238 -23.62 8.11 -18.40
CA PRO A 238 -23.48 8.53 -19.78
C PRO A 238 -24.87 8.76 -20.35
N ALA A 239 -25.02 9.81 -21.18
CA ALA A 239 -26.29 10.07 -21.84
C ALA A 239 -26.77 8.78 -22.55
N PRO A 240 -28.08 8.45 -22.54
CA PRO A 240 -28.58 7.21 -23.12
C PRO A 240 -28.06 7.01 -24.55
N GLY A 241 -27.32 5.92 -24.79
CA GLY A 241 -26.73 5.59 -26.10
C GLY A 241 -25.27 6.02 -26.32
N GLN A 242 -24.65 6.73 -25.37
CA GLN A 242 -23.24 7.13 -25.48
C GLN A 242 -22.32 6.06 -24.86
N LYS A 243 -21.72 5.18 -25.68
CA LYS A 243 -20.61 4.33 -25.23
C LYS A 243 -19.41 5.24 -24.93
N LEU A 244 -19.07 5.41 -23.65
CA LEU A 244 -17.79 6.00 -23.26
C LEU A 244 -16.67 5.19 -23.89
N ALA A 245 -15.98 5.78 -24.85
CA ALA A 245 -14.83 5.18 -25.50
C ALA A 245 -13.63 5.25 -24.55
N ARG A 246 -13.64 4.46 -23.46
CA ARG A 246 -12.52 4.34 -22.51
C ARG A 246 -11.57 3.17 -22.87
N PRO A 247 -10.28 3.23 -22.49
CA PRO A 247 -9.35 2.09 -22.61
C PRO A 247 -9.80 0.87 -21.79
N PRO A 248 -9.69 -0.37 -22.29
CA PRO A 248 -9.84 -1.55 -21.46
C PRO A 248 -8.79 -1.57 -20.34
N VAL A 249 -9.16 -2.11 -19.19
CA VAL A 249 -8.30 -2.24 -18.03
C VAL A 249 -7.89 -3.69 -17.84
N VAL A 250 -6.61 -3.90 -17.58
CA VAL A 250 -6.09 -5.19 -17.12
C VAL A 250 -5.50 -4.99 -15.73
N PHE A 251 -6.04 -5.71 -14.74
CA PHE A 251 -5.52 -5.74 -13.38
C PHE A 251 -4.58 -6.93 -13.16
N VAL A 252 -3.38 -6.66 -12.64
CA VAL A 252 -2.35 -7.65 -12.33
C VAL A 252 -2.02 -7.61 -10.83
N PRO A 253 -2.40 -8.64 -10.05
CA PRO A 253 -2.24 -8.62 -8.60
C PRO A 253 -0.79 -8.86 -8.17
N GLY A 254 -0.51 -8.66 -6.88
CA GLY A 254 0.79 -8.92 -6.28
C GLY A 254 1.09 -10.39 -6.02
N MET A 255 2.22 -10.63 -5.33
CA MET A 255 2.56 -11.94 -4.79
C MET A 255 1.40 -12.42 -3.91
N MET A 256 1.01 -13.69 -4.05
CA MET A 256 -0.12 -14.29 -3.30
C MET A 256 -1.50 -13.65 -3.60
N GLY A 257 -1.60 -12.85 -4.66
CA GLY A 257 -2.87 -12.28 -5.12
C GLY A 257 -3.63 -13.10 -6.15
N SER A 258 -3.07 -14.21 -6.60
CA SER A 258 -3.75 -15.19 -7.46
C SER A 258 -3.95 -16.49 -6.71
N GLU A 259 -5.13 -17.09 -6.86
CA GLU A 259 -5.43 -18.43 -6.37
C GLU A 259 -4.50 -19.45 -7.01
N LEU A 260 -4.07 -20.46 -6.24
CA LEU A 260 -3.28 -21.58 -6.73
C LEU A 260 -4.03 -22.88 -6.52
N TRP A 261 -4.12 -23.68 -7.58
CA TRP A 261 -4.87 -24.92 -7.64
C TRP A 261 -3.98 -26.07 -8.08
N ARG A 262 -4.25 -27.28 -7.57
CA ARG A 262 -3.67 -28.53 -8.09
C ARG A 262 -4.82 -29.48 -8.41
N GLY A 263 -5.03 -29.77 -9.69
CA GLY A 263 -6.20 -30.51 -10.14
C GLY A 263 -7.51 -29.80 -9.74
N SER A 264 -8.31 -30.42 -8.87
CA SER A 264 -9.56 -29.84 -8.37
C SER A 264 -9.42 -29.15 -7.01
N GLU A 265 -8.25 -29.16 -6.38
CA GLU A 265 -8.05 -28.62 -5.04
C GLU A 265 -7.50 -27.19 -5.09
N ARG A 266 -8.15 -26.26 -4.38
CA ARG A 266 -7.69 -24.87 -4.19
C ARG A 266 -6.76 -24.81 -2.98
N LEU A 267 -5.46 -24.75 -3.23
CA LEU A 267 -4.42 -24.75 -2.21
C LEU A 267 -4.19 -23.35 -1.64
N TRP A 268 -4.22 -22.32 -2.48
CA TRP A 268 -4.18 -20.91 -2.06
C TRP A 268 -5.46 -20.22 -2.53
N PRO A 269 -6.15 -19.42 -1.68
CA PRO A 269 -5.76 -18.77 -0.42
C PRO A 269 -5.97 -19.55 0.91
N ASN A 270 -5.97 -20.88 0.92
CA ASN A 270 -6.13 -21.63 2.19
C ASN A 270 -4.91 -21.47 3.11
N VAL A 271 -4.96 -20.48 4.00
CA VAL A 271 -3.88 -20.12 4.93
C VAL A 271 -3.48 -21.30 5.82
N LYS A 272 -4.44 -22.14 6.23
CA LYS A 272 -4.16 -23.31 7.07
C LYS A 272 -3.19 -24.26 6.39
N VAL A 273 -3.42 -24.57 5.10
CA VAL A 273 -2.53 -25.44 4.31
C VAL A 273 -1.13 -24.85 4.20
N MET A 274 -1.01 -23.52 4.03
CA MET A 274 0.29 -22.85 3.97
C MET A 274 1.12 -23.04 5.25
N PHE A 275 0.47 -23.14 6.41
CA PHE A 275 1.17 -23.35 7.67
C PHE A 275 1.37 -24.82 8.05
N THR A 276 0.35 -25.65 7.89
CA THR A 276 0.43 -27.06 8.30
C THR A 276 1.28 -27.87 7.31
N GLU A 277 1.16 -27.55 6.03
CA GLU A 277 1.74 -28.29 4.91
C GLU A 277 2.44 -27.35 3.90
N PRO A 278 3.38 -26.50 4.33
CA PRO A 278 4.05 -25.52 3.46
C PRO A 278 4.71 -26.17 2.23
N GLU A 279 5.18 -27.42 2.37
CA GLU A 279 5.85 -28.17 1.30
C GLU A 279 5.02 -28.35 0.04
N VAL A 280 3.68 -28.27 0.15
CA VAL A 280 2.77 -28.30 -0.99
C VAL A 280 3.02 -27.14 -1.95
N PHE A 281 3.48 -26.00 -1.43
CA PHE A 281 3.82 -24.80 -2.19
C PHE A 281 5.23 -24.80 -2.76
N ARG A 282 6.08 -25.78 -2.41
CA ARG A 282 7.44 -25.88 -2.94
C ARG A 282 7.40 -25.90 -4.47
N LEU A 283 8.06 -24.95 -5.11
CA LEU A 283 8.09 -24.90 -6.56
C LEU A 283 8.98 -26.02 -7.10
N ARG A 284 8.44 -26.82 -8.01
CA ARG A 284 9.16 -27.89 -8.72
C ARG A 284 8.90 -27.74 -10.22
N PRO A 285 9.80 -28.26 -11.08
CA PRO A 285 9.48 -28.44 -12.49
C PRO A 285 8.18 -29.27 -12.61
N ASP A 286 7.22 -28.77 -13.37
CA ASP A 286 5.91 -29.40 -13.62
C ASP A 286 5.16 -29.87 -12.36
N ASP A 287 5.07 -29.00 -11.34
CA ASP A 287 4.40 -29.30 -10.06
C ASP A 287 2.86 -29.38 -10.11
N GLY A 288 2.29 -29.29 -11.32
CA GLY A 288 0.85 -29.36 -11.58
C GLY A 288 0.05 -28.19 -11.00
N MET A 289 0.72 -27.11 -10.58
CA MET A 289 0.05 -25.94 -10.02
C MET A 289 -0.44 -24.99 -11.11
N GLU A 290 -1.67 -24.53 -10.96
CA GLU A 290 -2.35 -23.62 -11.89
C GLU A 290 -2.88 -22.40 -11.16
N ALA A 291 -2.75 -21.24 -11.78
CA ALA A 291 -3.44 -20.02 -11.34
C ALA A 291 -4.73 -19.85 -12.13
N ARG A 292 -5.87 -19.66 -11.43
CA ARG A 292 -7.21 -19.63 -12.06
C ARG A 292 -7.98 -18.32 -11.88
N GLY A 293 -7.72 -17.59 -10.82
CA GLY A 293 -8.40 -16.33 -10.51
C GLY A 293 -7.60 -15.49 -9.53
N ILE A 294 -8.05 -14.27 -9.29
CA ILE A 294 -7.49 -13.42 -8.24
C ILE A 294 -8.14 -13.75 -6.89
N VAL A 295 -7.42 -13.50 -5.80
CA VAL A 295 -7.90 -13.77 -4.45
C VAL A 295 -9.01 -12.78 -4.05
N GLY A 296 -10.23 -13.28 -3.89
CA GLY A 296 -11.41 -12.51 -3.51
C GLY A 296 -11.74 -12.48 -2.02
N GLU A 297 -10.84 -12.97 -1.15
CA GLU A 297 -11.00 -13.02 0.31
C GLU A 297 -9.87 -12.25 1.03
N VAL A 298 -10.11 -11.76 2.26
CA VAL A 298 -9.00 -11.23 3.10
C VAL A 298 -8.07 -12.39 3.43
N VAL A 299 -6.77 -12.16 3.23
CA VAL A 299 -5.73 -13.08 3.65
C VAL A 299 -4.92 -12.45 4.76
N LEU A 300 -4.93 -13.12 5.91
CA LEU A 300 -4.22 -12.72 7.11
C LEU A 300 -3.32 -13.85 7.57
N VAL A 301 -2.03 -13.61 7.51
CA VAL A 301 -0.96 -14.51 7.92
C VAL A 301 -0.05 -13.71 8.86
N PRO A 302 -0.13 -13.91 10.18
CA PRO A 302 0.61 -13.13 11.17
C PRO A 302 2.10 -13.02 10.80
N ASN A 303 2.64 -11.80 10.83
CA ASN A 303 4.02 -11.45 10.45
C ASN A 303 4.44 -11.75 8.99
N PHE A 304 3.62 -12.47 8.22
CA PHE A 304 3.95 -12.93 6.88
C PHE A 304 3.20 -12.16 5.78
N VAL A 305 1.87 -12.12 5.82
CA VAL A 305 1.01 -11.49 4.79
C VAL A 305 -0.20 -10.83 5.41
N LYS A 306 -0.46 -9.59 5.03
CA LYS A 306 -1.68 -8.85 5.39
C LYS A 306 -2.27 -8.25 4.13
N GLN A 307 -3.33 -8.86 3.60
CA GLN A 307 -3.83 -8.56 2.27
C GLN A 307 -5.36 -8.44 2.28
N GLN A 308 -5.87 -7.33 1.74
CA GLN A 308 -7.30 -7.12 1.53
C GLN A 308 -7.82 -7.92 0.32
N HIS A 309 -9.14 -8.02 0.19
CA HIS A 309 -9.77 -8.64 -0.99
C HIS A 309 -9.33 -7.90 -2.28
N TYR A 310 -8.63 -8.57 -3.21
CA TYR A 310 -8.25 -7.92 -4.47
C TYR A 310 -9.46 -7.59 -5.35
N SER A 311 -10.53 -8.40 -5.26
CA SER A 311 -11.77 -8.18 -5.99
C SER A 311 -12.38 -6.80 -5.75
N ARG A 312 -12.19 -6.19 -4.56
CA ARG A 312 -12.72 -4.85 -4.23
C ARG A 312 -12.27 -3.74 -5.18
N LEU A 313 -11.10 -3.89 -5.81
CA LEU A 313 -10.69 -2.97 -6.86
C LEU A 313 -11.50 -3.18 -8.13
N GLY A 314 -11.66 -4.44 -8.57
CA GLY A 314 -12.51 -4.79 -9.70
C GLY A 314 -13.96 -4.37 -9.49
N ASP A 315 -14.50 -4.60 -8.28
CA ASP A 315 -15.86 -4.20 -7.89
C ASP A 315 -16.02 -2.68 -7.97
N TYR A 316 -15.01 -1.91 -7.54
CA TYR A 316 -15.01 -0.46 -7.71
C TYR A 316 -15.02 -0.04 -9.19
N LEU A 317 -14.19 -0.68 -10.03
CA LEU A 317 -14.15 -0.38 -11.47
C LEU A 317 -15.49 -0.72 -12.15
N GLU A 318 -16.13 -1.81 -11.75
CA GLU A 318 -17.42 -2.27 -12.27
C GLU A 318 -18.58 -1.39 -11.78
N GLU A 319 -18.74 -1.26 -10.47
CA GLU A 319 -19.88 -0.56 -9.85
C GLU A 319 -19.78 0.96 -9.99
N ALA A 320 -18.59 1.54 -9.80
CA ALA A 320 -18.42 2.99 -9.73
C ALA A 320 -17.91 3.61 -11.02
N LEU A 321 -17.19 2.86 -11.86
CA LEU A 321 -16.75 3.37 -13.16
C LEU A 321 -17.52 2.73 -14.32
N GLY A 322 -18.27 1.65 -14.11
CA GLY A 322 -19.14 1.01 -15.11
C GLY A 322 -18.43 0.02 -16.03
N TYR A 323 -17.23 -0.47 -15.68
CA TYR A 323 -16.52 -1.51 -16.44
C TYR A 323 -17.24 -2.86 -16.39
N GLY A 324 -17.11 -3.66 -17.44
CA GLY A 324 -17.65 -5.02 -17.53
C GLY A 324 -16.54 -6.06 -17.49
N ARG A 325 -16.55 -6.93 -16.47
CA ARG A 325 -15.62 -8.05 -16.35
C ARG A 325 -15.68 -8.96 -17.58
N GLY A 326 -14.52 -9.33 -18.12
CA GLY A 326 -14.39 -10.16 -19.32
C GLY A 326 -14.69 -9.44 -20.65
N HIS A 327 -15.02 -8.14 -20.61
CA HIS A 327 -15.28 -7.34 -21.82
C HIS A 327 -14.30 -6.17 -21.95
N ASP A 328 -14.29 -5.25 -20.98
CA ASP A 328 -13.36 -4.12 -20.92
C ASP A 328 -12.63 -4.00 -19.57
N LEU A 329 -12.88 -4.94 -18.65
CA LEU A 329 -12.09 -5.18 -17.44
C LEU A 329 -11.64 -6.64 -17.39
N PHE A 330 -10.35 -6.85 -17.32
CA PHE A 330 -9.74 -8.17 -17.25
C PHE A 330 -8.86 -8.29 -16.00
N GLU A 331 -8.88 -9.44 -15.36
CA GLU A 331 -8.06 -9.75 -14.20
C GLU A 331 -7.10 -10.87 -14.57
N PHE A 332 -5.81 -10.65 -14.38
CA PHE A 332 -4.78 -11.60 -14.78
C PHE A 332 -4.26 -12.37 -13.57
N ALA A 333 -4.65 -13.64 -13.45
CA ALA A 333 -4.11 -14.56 -12.47
C ALA A 333 -2.81 -15.21 -12.97
N TYR A 334 -1.83 -15.39 -12.08
CA TYR A 334 -0.55 -16.04 -12.40
C TYR A 334 0.05 -16.73 -11.18
N ASP A 335 0.92 -17.72 -11.44
CA ASP A 335 1.68 -18.37 -10.38
C ASP A 335 2.79 -17.45 -9.88
N TRP A 336 2.55 -16.81 -8.75
CA TRP A 336 3.42 -15.83 -8.12
C TRP A 336 4.72 -16.42 -7.55
N ARG A 337 4.89 -17.75 -7.57
CA ARG A 337 6.14 -18.42 -7.17
C ARG A 337 7.17 -18.44 -8.29
N GLN A 338 6.72 -18.44 -9.55
CA GLN A 338 7.54 -18.72 -10.74
C GLN A 338 8.39 -17.51 -11.18
N ASP A 339 9.31 -17.74 -12.12
CA ASP A 339 10.07 -16.67 -12.78
C ASP A 339 9.11 -15.64 -13.40
N ASN A 340 9.27 -14.35 -13.06
CA ASN A 340 8.42 -13.26 -13.55
C ASN A 340 8.45 -13.13 -15.08
N ARG A 341 9.50 -13.59 -15.77
CA ARG A 341 9.55 -13.66 -17.25
C ARG A 341 8.47 -14.59 -17.80
N LEU A 342 8.22 -15.71 -17.12
CA LEU A 342 7.19 -16.67 -17.51
C LEU A 342 5.79 -16.07 -17.28
N SER A 343 5.57 -15.45 -16.12
CA SER A 343 4.33 -14.74 -15.81
C SER A 343 4.06 -13.60 -16.80
N ALA A 344 5.09 -12.86 -17.20
CA ALA A 344 4.98 -11.78 -18.19
C ALA A 344 4.67 -12.31 -19.60
N ARG A 345 5.21 -13.46 -20.00
CA ARG A 345 4.83 -14.13 -21.27
C ARG A 345 3.39 -14.61 -21.25
N ARG A 346 2.91 -15.13 -20.12
CA ARG A 346 1.49 -15.49 -19.94
C ARG A 346 0.58 -14.26 -19.99
N LEU A 347 0.99 -13.15 -19.38
CA LEU A 347 0.28 -11.87 -19.48
C LEU A 347 0.21 -11.41 -20.93
N ALA A 348 1.32 -11.49 -21.68
CA ALA A 348 1.35 -11.16 -23.10
C ALA A 348 0.35 -12.01 -23.89
N ALA A 349 0.36 -13.33 -23.70
CA ALA A 349 -0.55 -14.26 -24.37
C ALA A 349 -2.03 -13.98 -24.03
N ALA A 350 -2.34 -13.72 -22.76
CA ALA A 350 -3.70 -13.37 -22.34
C ALA A 350 -4.18 -12.06 -23.01
N ILE A 351 -3.31 -11.05 -23.10
CA ILE A 351 -3.64 -9.79 -23.79
C ILE A 351 -3.82 -9.99 -25.30
N GLU A 352 -3.05 -10.90 -25.94
CA GLU A 352 -3.32 -11.28 -27.33
C GLU A 352 -4.69 -11.94 -27.49
N GLU A 353 -5.04 -12.87 -26.58
CA GLU A 353 -6.30 -13.60 -26.60
C GLU A 353 -7.51 -12.69 -26.38
N TRP A 354 -7.43 -11.77 -25.43
CA TRP A 354 -8.47 -10.78 -25.18
C TRP A 354 -8.64 -9.79 -26.34
N ALA A 355 -7.63 -9.67 -27.21
CA ALA A 355 -7.64 -8.86 -28.42
C ALA A 355 -8.26 -7.46 -28.22
N PRO A 356 -7.73 -6.64 -27.28
CA PRO A 356 -8.33 -5.36 -26.95
C PRO A 356 -8.34 -4.43 -28.18
N ALA A 357 -9.49 -3.81 -28.45
CA ALA A 357 -9.70 -2.98 -29.64
C ALA A 357 -8.89 -1.66 -29.66
N ARG A 358 -8.17 -1.35 -28.59
CA ARG A 358 -7.39 -0.13 -28.38
C ARG A 358 -6.31 -0.38 -27.34
N PRO A 359 -5.31 0.52 -27.20
CA PRO A 359 -4.33 0.40 -26.13
C PRO A 359 -4.99 0.30 -24.76
N ILE A 360 -4.51 -0.63 -23.93
CA ILE A 360 -5.03 -0.90 -22.58
C ILE A 360 -4.39 -0.01 -21.52
N THR A 361 -5.07 0.12 -20.39
CA THR A 361 -4.46 0.57 -19.14
C THR A 361 -4.12 -0.64 -18.29
N LEU A 362 -2.84 -0.80 -17.92
CA LEU A 362 -2.40 -1.81 -16.96
C LEU A 362 -2.41 -1.23 -15.56
N ILE A 363 -3.17 -1.83 -14.66
CA ILE A 363 -3.12 -1.54 -13.22
C ILE A 363 -2.45 -2.72 -12.54
N ALA A 364 -1.35 -2.49 -11.85
CA ALA A 364 -0.57 -3.57 -11.26
C ALA A 364 -0.26 -3.27 -9.79
N HIS A 365 -0.23 -4.30 -8.95
CA HIS A 365 0.13 -4.18 -7.55
C HIS A 365 1.35 -5.02 -7.21
N SER A 366 2.27 -4.50 -6.40
CA SER A 366 3.41 -5.22 -5.81
C SER A 366 4.21 -6.01 -6.88
N LEU A 367 4.36 -7.33 -6.73
CA LEU A 367 5.02 -8.20 -7.73
C LEU A 367 4.40 -8.10 -9.14
N GLY A 368 3.09 -7.86 -9.23
CA GLY A 368 2.39 -7.65 -10.50
C GLY A 368 2.94 -6.45 -11.27
N CYS A 369 3.50 -5.45 -10.58
CA CYS A 369 4.19 -4.32 -11.21
C CYS A 369 5.44 -4.78 -11.97
N ILE A 370 6.15 -5.77 -11.44
CA ILE A 370 7.36 -6.33 -12.04
C ILE A 370 7.00 -7.16 -13.28
N VAL A 371 5.96 -7.99 -13.18
CA VAL A 371 5.40 -8.76 -14.31
C VAL A 371 4.95 -7.82 -15.43
N SER A 372 4.17 -6.80 -15.09
CA SER A 372 3.61 -5.84 -16.05
C SER A 372 4.70 -5.03 -16.75
N ARG A 373 5.70 -4.55 -16.01
CA ARG A 373 6.85 -3.85 -16.60
C ARG A 373 7.65 -4.75 -17.53
N TYR A 374 7.91 -6.00 -17.14
CA TYR A 374 8.66 -6.90 -18.03
C TYR A 374 7.90 -7.14 -19.35
N TYR A 375 6.58 -7.28 -19.30
CA TYR A 375 5.75 -7.34 -20.51
C TYR A 375 5.92 -6.10 -21.39
N VAL A 376 5.77 -4.90 -20.80
CA VAL A 376 5.89 -3.62 -21.52
C VAL A 376 7.27 -3.45 -22.15
N GLU A 377 8.33 -3.61 -21.34
CA GLU A 377 9.69 -3.27 -21.74
C GLU A 377 10.35 -4.33 -22.61
N ARG A 378 9.98 -5.61 -22.44
CA ARG A 378 10.71 -6.75 -23.04
C ARG A 378 9.91 -7.61 -24.00
N LEU A 379 8.58 -7.58 -23.93
CA LEU A 379 7.71 -8.50 -24.69
C LEU A 379 6.75 -7.78 -25.65
N GLY A 380 7.09 -6.57 -26.06
CA GLY A 380 6.32 -5.80 -27.05
C GLY A 380 5.11 -5.05 -26.48
N GLY A 381 4.88 -5.10 -25.16
CA GLY A 381 3.74 -4.44 -24.53
C GLY A 381 3.70 -2.92 -24.71
N LYS A 382 4.83 -2.27 -25.00
CA LYS A 382 4.88 -0.83 -25.34
C LYS A 382 3.96 -0.41 -26.50
N GLN A 383 3.59 -1.32 -27.40
CA GLN A 383 2.68 -1.03 -28.51
C GLN A 383 1.20 -1.19 -28.13
N LYS A 384 0.93 -1.88 -27.01
CA LYS A 384 -0.41 -2.29 -26.58
C LYS A 384 -0.87 -1.58 -25.32
N VAL A 385 0.04 -0.99 -24.56
CA VAL A 385 -0.25 -0.35 -23.27
C VAL A 385 -0.15 1.16 -23.45
N GLY A 386 -1.26 1.85 -23.30
CA GLY A 386 -1.32 3.31 -23.36
C GLY A 386 -0.95 3.97 -22.03
N ARG A 387 -1.20 3.27 -20.92
CA ARG A 387 -0.97 3.79 -19.57
C ARG A 387 -0.63 2.65 -18.61
N LEU A 388 0.34 2.89 -17.73
CA LEU A 388 0.74 1.95 -16.68
C LEU A 388 0.54 2.60 -15.30
N ILE A 389 -0.22 1.94 -14.42
CA ILE A 389 -0.49 2.39 -13.06
C ILE A 389 0.06 1.34 -12.10
N LEU A 390 1.08 1.72 -11.33
CA LEU A 390 1.86 0.81 -10.49
C LEU A 390 1.62 1.13 -9.02
N LEU A 391 1.05 0.19 -8.29
CA LEU A 391 0.73 0.30 -6.86
C LEU A 391 1.80 -0.43 -6.05
N GLY A 392 2.65 0.30 -5.33
CA GLY A 392 3.66 -0.27 -4.43
C GLY A 392 4.68 -1.19 -5.11
N GLY A 393 5.08 -0.92 -6.36
CA GLY A 393 5.96 -1.82 -7.11
C GLY A 393 7.40 -1.89 -6.53
N PRO A 394 7.97 -3.07 -6.21
CA PRO A 394 9.32 -3.17 -5.64
C PRO A 394 10.42 -3.03 -6.72
N HIS A 395 10.49 -1.88 -7.38
CA HIS A 395 11.34 -1.67 -8.56
C HIS A 395 12.83 -1.64 -8.25
N ALA A 396 13.24 -1.04 -7.13
CA ALA A 396 14.60 -1.14 -6.59
C ALA A 396 14.73 -2.27 -5.54
N GLY A 397 13.69 -3.08 -5.41
CA GLY A 397 13.62 -4.27 -4.58
C GLY A 397 12.92 -4.12 -3.24
N TYR A 398 12.84 -5.24 -2.54
CA TYR A 398 12.02 -5.47 -1.36
C TYR A 398 12.93 -5.95 -0.23
N PRO A 399 13.42 -5.05 0.66
CA PRO A 399 14.44 -5.38 1.65
C PRO A 399 14.07 -6.55 2.57
N LYS A 400 12.79 -6.67 2.95
CA LYS A 400 12.27 -7.77 3.79
C LYS A 400 12.43 -9.16 3.14
N ALA A 401 12.62 -9.25 1.81
CA ALA A 401 12.92 -10.51 1.12
C ALA A 401 14.17 -11.20 1.67
N ILE A 402 15.18 -10.44 2.10
CA ILE A 402 16.40 -11.01 2.69
C ILE A 402 16.08 -11.73 3.99
N SER A 403 15.23 -11.14 4.83
CA SER A 403 14.80 -11.75 6.10
C SER A 403 14.08 -13.08 5.84
N HIS A 404 13.14 -13.10 4.88
CA HIS A 404 12.41 -14.31 4.49
C HIS A 404 13.31 -15.46 3.98
N LEU A 405 14.50 -15.16 3.44
CA LEU A 405 15.42 -16.15 2.89
C LEU A 405 16.47 -16.64 3.91
N LEU A 406 17.00 -15.72 4.73
CA LEU A 406 18.02 -16.02 5.73
C LEU A 406 17.43 -16.66 6.99
N SER A 407 16.27 -16.17 7.39
CA SER A 407 15.84 -16.23 8.76
C SER A 407 14.35 -16.55 8.78
N GLY A 408 14.02 -17.81 9.05
CA GLY A 408 12.69 -18.14 9.58
C GLY A 408 12.38 -17.38 10.89
N THR A 409 13.36 -16.66 11.46
CA THR A 409 13.29 -15.90 12.72
C THR A 409 12.51 -14.60 12.66
N GLU A 410 12.19 -14.00 11.50
CA GLU A 410 11.12 -12.97 11.45
C GLU A 410 9.73 -13.58 11.34
N ILE A 411 9.67 -14.85 10.94
CA ILE A 411 8.52 -15.73 11.16
C ILE A 411 8.52 -16.17 12.63
N LEU A 412 9.22 -15.51 13.57
CA LEU A 412 8.90 -15.66 14.99
C LEU A 412 7.46 -15.13 15.22
N PRO A 413 6.62 -15.85 15.98
CA PRO A 413 6.94 -16.97 16.87
C PRO A 413 6.97 -18.39 16.23
N PHE A 414 6.87 -18.61 14.93
CA PHE A 414 6.58 -19.91 14.31
C PHE A 414 7.69 -21.01 14.32
N GLY A 415 8.72 -20.95 15.16
CA GLY A 415 9.65 -22.08 15.44
C GLY A 415 10.06 -22.96 14.24
N LEU A 416 9.80 -24.27 14.32
CA LEU A 416 10.11 -25.25 13.26
C LEU A 416 9.25 -25.09 12.00
N LEU A 417 8.03 -24.56 12.14
CA LEU A 417 7.15 -24.25 11.02
C LEU A 417 7.74 -23.14 10.15
N GLY A 418 8.41 -22.16 10.77
CA GLY A 418 9.13 -21.10 10.09
C GLY A 418 10.26 -21.60 9.19
N GLU A 419 11.03 -22.60 9.64
CA GLU A 419 12.11 -23.18 8.82
C GLU A 419 11.58 -23.96 7.62
N ARG A 420 10.49 -24.73 7.79
CA ARG A 420 9.82 -25.42 6.66
C ARG A 420 9.30 -24.42 5.63
N ALA A 421 8.64 -23.34 6.09
CA ALA A 421 8.18 -22.26 5.23
C ALA A 421 9.35 -21.59 4.50
N ARG A 422 10.45 -21.29 5.19
CA ARG A 422 11.67 -20.71 4.61
C ARG A 422 12.23 -21.56 3.47
N GLN A 423 12.33 -22.89 3.67
CA GLN A 423 12.82 -23.81 2.63
C GLN A 423 11.93 -23.84 1.38
N VAL A 424 10.63 -23.67 1.56
CA VAL A 424 9.66 -23.55 0.46
C VAL A 424 9.83 -22.22 -0.26
N ILE A 425 9.85 -21.11 0.46
CA ILE A 425 10.01 -19.76 -0.09
C ILE A 425 11.33 -19.62 -0.86
N ALA A 426 12.40 -20.25 -0.36
CA ALA A 426 13.70 -20.30 -1.03
C ALA A 426 13.68 -21.00 -2.41
N THR A 427 12.56 -21.64 -2.78
CA THR A 427 12.37 -22.20 -4.13
C THR A 427 11.74 -21.24 -5.12
N PHE A 428 11.36 -20.01 -4.74
CA PHE A 428 10.59 -19.10 -5.60
C PHE A 428 11.50 -18.12 -6.37
N PRO A 429 11.74 -18.28 -7.69
CA PRO A 429 12.52 -17.33 -8.47
C PRO A 429 12.00 -15.88 -8.38
N SER A 430 10.68 -15.70 -8.25
CA SER A 430 10.06 -14.37 -8.17
C SER A 430 10.59 -13.55 -7.00
N LEU A 431 10.88 -14.17 -5.86
CA LEU A 431 11.39 -13.48 -4.67
C LEU A 431 12.83 -13.00 -4.88
N TYR A 432 13.68 -13.83 -5.47
CA TYR A 432 15.05 -13.44 -5.82
C TYR A 432 15.07 -12.27 -6.81
N GLN A 433 14.16 -12.27 -7.78
CA GLN A 433 14.03 -11.22 -8.79
C GLN A 433 13.57 -9.86 -8.22
N ILE A 434 13.06 -9.83 -6.99
CA ILE A 434 12.70 -8.60 -6.28
C ILE A 434 13.62 -8.27 -5.09
N LEU A 435 14.75 -8.95 -4.93
CA LEU A 435 15.74 -8.62 -3.89
C LEU A 435 16.19 -7.15 -3.97
N PRO A 436 16.53 -6.52 -2.83
CA PRO A 436 16.95 -5.12 -2.78
C PRO A 436 18.23 -4.89 -3.57
N THR A 437 18.32 -3.71 -4.21
CA THR A 437 19.57 -3.23 -4.81
C THR A 437 20.62 -2.88 -3.76
N ALA A 438 21.86 -2.65 -4.20
CA ALA A 438 22.97 -2.31 -3.31
C ALA A 438 22.71 -1.13 -2.38
N ALA A 439 21.86 -0.17 -2.77
CA ALA A 439 21.52 1.02 -1.98
C ALA A 439 20.88 0.74 -0.61
N TYR A 440 20.44 -0.49 -0.35
CA TYR A 440 19.80 -0.89 0.90
C TYR A 440 20.74 -1.65 1.84
N VAL A 441 21.86 -2.20 1.35
CA VAL A 441 22.65 -3.17 2.12
C VAL A 441 24.07 -2.67 2.25
N ALA A 442 24.57 -2.57 3.47
CA ALA A 442 25.95 -2.20 3.73
C ALA A 442 26.58 -3.07 4.81
N ASP A 443 27.91 -3.15 4.81
CA ASP A 443 28.66 -3.71 5.94
C ASP A 443 28.82 -2.70 7.09
N ARG A 444 29.48 -3.14 8.18
CA ARG A 444 29.81 -2.27 9.33
C ARG A 444 30.67 -1.05 8.99
N ALA A 445 31.44 -1.09 7.90
CA ALA A 445 32.24 0.04 7.44
C ALA A 445 31.41 1.03 6.59
N GLY A 446 30.16 0.68 6.26
CA GLY A 446 29.26 1.46 5.42
C GLY A 446 29.44 1.19 3.92
N GLU A 447 30.25 0.20 3.54
CA GLU A 447 30.44 -0.19 2.13
C GLU A 447 29.15 -0.85 1.61
N GLN A 448 28.63 -0.35 0.48
CA GLN A 448 27.40 -0.86 -0.12
C GLN A 448 27.63 -2.22 -0.76
N ILE A 449 26.68 -3.15 -0.59
CA ILE A 449 26.80 -4.53 -1.02
C ILE A 449 25.72 -4.85 -2.04
N ASP A 450 26.15 -5.23 -3.24
CA ASP A 450 25.24 -5.80 -4.22
C ASP A 450 24.89 -7.24 -3.86
N VAL A 451 23.74 -7.40 -3.20
CA VAL A 451 23.16 -8.67 -2.76
C VAL A 451 23.00 -9.68 -3.89
N LEU A 452 22.78 -9.22 -5.13
CA LEU A 452 22.62 -10.09 -6.30
C LEU A 452 23.94 -10.60 -6.87
N SER A 453 25.06 -9.97 -6.51
CA SER A 453 26.40 -10.39 -6.90
C SER A 453 27.15 -11.11 -5.79
N ASP A 454 26.75 -10.91 -4.53
CA ASP A 454 27.28 -11.63 -3.39
C ASP A 454 26.59 -12.98 -3.20
N GLU A 455 27.27 -14.08 -3.50
CA GLU A 455 26.74 -15.43 -3.31
C GLU A 455 27.02 -16.01 -1.92
N SER A 456 27.70 -15.26 -1.03
CA SER A 456 28.14 -15.77 0.28
C SER A 456 27.03 -15.88 1.32
N TRP A 457 25.83 -15.38 1.04
CA TRP A 457 24.72 -15.35 1.99
C TRP A 457 23.61 -16.34 1.64
N VAL A 458 23.68 -16.97 0.47
CA VAL A 458 22.75 -18.00 0.02
C VAL A 458 23.45 -19.37 -0.01
N ALA A 459 22.68 -20.42 0.26
CA ALA A 459 23.18 -21.77 0.11
C ALA A 459 23.45 -22.10 -1.38
N THR A 460 24.30 -23.11 -1.60
CA THR A 460 24.87 -23.40 -2.92
C THR A 460 23.79 -23.70 -3.96
N GLU A 461 22.70 -24.32 -3.54
CA GLU A 461 21.60 -24.73 -4.41
C GLU A 461 20.80 -23.52 -4.94
N GLN A 462 20.76 -22.40 -4.20
CA GLN A 462 20.04 -21.18 -4.58
C GLN A 462 20.90 -20.18 -5.36
N ARG A 463 22.22 -20.41 -5.51
CA ARG A 463 23.10 -19.50 -6.27
C ARG A 463 22.67 -19.35 -7.73
N GLY A 464 22.09 -20.39 -8.33
CA GLY A 464 21.48 -20.33 -9.67
C GLY A 464 20.36 -19.28 -9.75
N LEU A 465 19.43 -19.30 -8.79
CA LEU A 465 18.33 -18.33 -8.71
C LEU A 465 18.84 -16.89 -8.53
N LEU A 466 19.90 -16.71 -7.73
CA LEU A 466 20.51 -15.39 -7.53
C LEU A 466 21.13 -14.84 -8.82
N ARG A 467 21.86 -15.68 -9.57
CA ARG A 467 22.44 -15.30 -10.88
C ARG A 467 21.36 -14.96 -11.90
N ASP A 468 20.30 -15.76 -11.95
CA ASP A 468 19.16 -15.53 -12.85
C ASP A 468 18.41 -14.25 -12.50
N ALA A 469 18.23 -13.96 -11.20
CA ALA A 469 17.66 -12.71 -10.72
C ALA A 469 18.52 -11.49 -11.09
N ARG A 470 19.86 -11.60 -10.97
CA ARG A 470 20.77 -10.56 -11.43
C ARG A 470 20.63 -10.29 -12.93
N GLN A 471 20.51 -11.33 -13.74
CA GLN A 471 20.25 -11.19 -15.17
C GLN A 471 18.89 -10.53 -15.43
N PHE A 472 17.84 -10.97 -14.74
CA PHE A 472 16.50 -10.41 -14.85
C PHE A 472 16.48 -8.90 -14.56
N ARG A 473 17.16 -8.45 -13.50
CA ARG A 473 17.26 -7.03 -13.15
C ARG A 473 17.94 -6.20 -14.26
N ARG A 474 19.01 -6.73 -14.86
CA ARG A 474 19.66 -6.09 -16.01
C ARG A 474 18.75 -6.01 -17.23
N GLU A 475 17.98 -7.05 -17.50
CA GLU A 475 17.01 -7.06 -18.60
C GLU A 475 15.90 -6.01 -18.39
N LEU A 476 15.31 -5.98 -17.19
CA LEU A 476 14.17 -5.12 -16.87
C LEU A 476 14.54 -3.64 -16.79
N GLY A 477 15.71 -3.32 -16.23
CA GLY A 477 16.14 -1.94 -16.01
C GLY A 477 15.25 -1.15 -15.05
N THR A 478 15.49 0.16 -14.97
CA THR A 478 14.84 1.08 -14.03
C THR A 478 13.91 2.08 -14.69
N GLN A 479 13.84 2.10 -16.02
CA GLN A 479 13.00 3.04 -16.76
C GLN A 479 11.66 2.42 -17.12
N THR A 480 10.77 3.26 -17.62
CA THR A 480 9.52 2.87 -18.26
C THR A 480 9.41 3.56 -19.63
N SER A 481 8.94 2.83 -20.63
CA SER A 481 8.79 3.32 -22.01
C SER A 481 7.38 3.84 -22.34
N VAL A 482 6.45 3.77 -21.38
CA VAL A 482 5.07 4.24 -21.52
C VAL A 482 4.71 5.23 -20.40
N PRO A 483 3.73 6.12 -20.60
CA PRO A 483 3.24 7.00 -19.55
C PRO A 483 2.86 6.19 -18.31
N THR A 484 3.47 6.54 -17.16
CA THR A 484 3.38 5.73 -15.95
C THR A 484 3.07 6.57 -14.72
N VAL A 485 2.20 6.04 -13.84
CA VAL A 485 1.93 6.57 -12.51
C VAL A 485 2.48 5.59 -11.46
N SER A 486 3.38 6.07 -10.61
CA SER A 486 3.82 5.37 -9.39
C SER A 486 2.96 5.80 -8.22
N ILE A 487 2.06 4.90 -7.78
CA ILE A 487 1.27 5.04 -6.56
C ILE A 487 1.99 4.29 -5.44
N PHE A 488 2.28 4.94 -4.32
CA PHE A 488 3.09 4.34 -3.26
C PHE A 488 2.66 4.79 -1.86
N GLY A 489 2.83 3.90 -0.88
CA GLY A 489 2.58 4.22 0.51
C GLY A 489 3.73 5.02 1.14
N TYR A 490 3.43 5.87 2.11
CA TYR A 490 4.42 6.58 2.92
C TYR A 490 4.01 6.69 4.39
N GLY A 491 4.96 7.07 5.25
CA GLY A 491 4.68 7.38 6.66
C GLY A 491 4.50 6.15 7.54
N LEU A 492 4.81 4.95 7.04
CA LEU A 492 4.71 3.70 7.78
C LEU A 492 6.09 3.06 7.97
N LYS A 493 6.30 2.46 9.15
CA LYS A 493 7.55 1.80 9.52
C LYS A 493 7.88 0.68 8.54
N THR A 494 8.96 0.86 7.79
CA THR A 494 9.37 0.00 6.66
C THR A 494 10.88 -0.22 6.75
N ILE A 495 11.37 -1.40 6.34
CA ILE A 495 12.81 -1.68 6.31
C ILE A 495 13.46 -0.82 5.22
N THR A 496 14.32 0.12 5.62
CA THR A 496 15.00 1.08 4.72
C THR A 496 16.48 0.82 4.59
N GLY A 497 17.06 -0.02 5.43
CA GLY A 497 18.47 -0.37 5.38
C GLY A 497 18.75 -1.71 6.05
N ILE A 498 19.84 -2.34 5.63
CA ILE A 498 20.29 -3.65 6.09
C ILE A 498 21.78 -3.52 6.36
N GLN A 499 22.18 -3.83 7.58
CA GLN A 499 23.57 -3.84 8.02
C GLN A 499 24.01 -5.28 8.18
N ILE A 500 25.09 -5.68 7.51
CA ILE A 500 25.60 -7.04 7.58
C ILE A 500 26.95 -7.12 8.28
N GLN A 501 27.23 -8.29 8.82
CA GLN A 501 28.52 -8.65 9.42
C GLN A 501 28.94 -9.99 8.84
N ARG A 502 30.20 -10.10 8.46
CA ARG A 502 30.74 -11.32 7.86
C ARG A 502 31.63 -12.07 8.84
N THR A 503 31.61 -13.39 8.74
CA THR A 503 32.65 -14.25 9.33
C THR A 503 34.01 -13.98 8.66
N PRO A 504 35.13 -14.43 9.25
CA PRO A 504 36.44 -14.41 8.59
C PRO A 504 36.48 -15.16 7.25
N THR A 505 35.56 -16.12 7.04
CA THR A 505 35.41 -16.87 5.79
C THR A 505 34.51 -16.17 4.77
N GLY A 506 34.04 -14.96 5.07
CA GLY A 506 33.26 -14.10 4.18
C GLY A 506 31.75 -14.38 4.16
N GLN A 507 31.27 -15.38 4.91
CA GLN A 507 29.84 -15.71 5.05
C GLN A 507 29.14 -14.65 5.89
N TRP A 508 27.86 -14.40 5.64
CA TRP A 508 27.09 -13.51 6.50
C TRP A 508 26.85 -14.18 7.85
N GLU A 509 27.22 -13.51 8.92
CA GLU A 509 27.08 -13.98 10.31
C GLU A 509 25.89 -13.30 11.00
N LYS A 510 25.77 -11.99 10.84
CA LYS A 510 24.71 -11.19 11.46
C LYS A 510 24.13 -10.20 10.46
N VAL A 511 22.80 -10.05 10.49
CA VAL A 511 22.05 -9.11 9.67
C VAL A 511 21.13 -8.30 10.58
N ASP A 512 21.29 -6.98 10.56
CA ASP A 512 20.51 -6.02 11.33
C ASP A 512 19.65 -5.18 10.36
N PHE A 513 18.34 -5.09 10.62
CA PHE A 513 17.38 -4.37 9.77
C PHE A 513 17.04 -2.99 10.36
N ALA A 514 17.42 -1.93 9.65
CA ALA A 514 17.03 -0.57 9.97
C ALA A 514 15.60 -0.29 9.46
N HIS A 515 14.81 0.40 10.29
CA HIS A 515 13.43 0.70 10.01
C HIS A 515 13.17 2.19 10.19
N ASP A 516 12.57 2.82 9.17
CA ASP A 516 12.12 4.21 9.21
C ASP A 516 10.66 4.33 8.78
N GLU A 517 10.01 5.46 9.08
CA GLU A 517 8.63 5.77 8.62
C GLU A 517 8.59 6.20 7.14
N VAL A 518 9.29 5.49 6.25
CA VAL A 518 9.50 5.84 4.83
C VAL A 518 9.13 4.68 3.91
N GLY A 519 7.84 4.37 3.88
CA GLY A 519 7.28 3.35 2.98
C GLY A 519 5.87 2.95 3.39
N ASP A 520 5.46 1.76 2.96
CA ASP A 520 4.12 1.23 3.09
C ASP A 520 4.03 -0.02 4.00
N THR A 521 5.00 -0.21 4.89
CA THR A 521 5.33 -1.40 5.70
C THR A 521 6.13 -2.50 5.02
N ASP A 522 6.06 -2.62 3.70
CA ASP A 522 6.79 -3.66 2.97
C ASP A 522 7.82 -3.07 2.00
N VAL A 523 7.41 -2.09 1.18
CA VAL A 523 8.18 -1.49 0.11
C VAL A 523 8.58 -0.04 0.47
N PRO A 524 9.89 0.26 0.51
CA PRO A 524 10.37 1.63 0.70
C PRO A 524 10.00 2.51 -0.49
N ILE A 525 9.79 3.81 -0.24
CA ILE A 525 9.43 4.76 -1.30
C ILE A 525 10.47 4.80 -2.43
N ALA A 526 11.76 4.73 -2.09
CA ALA A 526 12.85 4.71 -3.06
C ALA A 526 12.81 3.50 -4.01
N SER A 527 12.10 2.43 -3.64
CA SER A 527 11.84 1.28 -4.49
C SER A 527 10.54 1.41 -5.28
N ALA A 528 9.52 2.05 -4.70
CA ALA A 528 8.20 2.19 -5.29
C ALA A 528 8.11 3.19 -6.45
N VAL A 529 9.04 4.15 -6.52
CA VAL A 529 8.98 5.26 -7.47
C VAL A 529 9.97 5.06 -8.62
N LEU A 530 9.46 5.02 -9.85
CA LEU A 530 10.30 4.97 -11.04
C LEU A 530 10.78 6.38 -11.45
N PRO A 531 12.01 6.51 -11.95
CA PRO A 531 12.45 7.73 -12.62
C PRO A 531 11.51 8.10 -13.78
N GLY A 532 11.08 9.36 -13.83
CA GLY A 532 10.23 9.90 -14.89
C GLY A 532 8.74 9.57 -14.78
N SER A 533 8.30 8.79 -13.78
CA SER A 533 6.87 8.55 -13.57
C SER A 533 6.20 9.74 -12.87
N GLU A 534 4.91 9.92 -13.16
CA GLU A 534 4.03 10.68 -12.29
C GLU A 534 3.92 9.98 -10.94
N ILE A 535 3.71 10.75 -9.87
CA ILE A 535 3.63 10.19 -8.52
C ILE A 535 2.27 10.43 -7.89
N HIS A 536 1.83 9.44 -7.10
CA HIS A 536 0.65 9.55 -6.25
C HIS A 536 0.96 8.94 -4.87
N PRO A 537 1.52 9.71 -3.95
CA PRO A 537 1.76 9.26 -2.58
C PRO A 537 0.42 9.10 -1.84
N VAL A 538 0.32 8.05 -1.03
CA VAL A 538 -0.85 7.72 -0.19
C VAL A 538 -0.36 7.24 1.18
N GLN A 539 -1.00 7.60 2.27
CA GLN A 539 -0.58 7.13 3.60
C GLN A 539 -1.29 5.80 3.93
N GLN A 540 -0.84 4.69 3.33
CA GLN A 540 -1.51 3.40 3.46
C GLN A 540 -0.54 2.21 3.48
N HIS A 541 -0.96 1.14 4.14
CA HIS A 541 -0.27 -0.15 4.16
C HIS A 541 -0.24 -0.81 2.78
N HIS A 542 0.82 -1.57 2.51
CA HIS A 542 1.09 -2.21 1.22
C HIS A 542 -0.11 -3.01 0.70
N GLY A 543 -0.57 -4.01 1.46
CA GLY A 543 -1.70 -4.87 1.10
C GLY A 543 -3.08 -4.21 1.15
N SER A 544 -3.15 -2.89 1.35
CA SER A 544 -4.39 -2.10 1.35
C SER A 544 -4.37 -0.98 0.28
N LEU A 545 -3.27 -0.79 -0.47
CA LEU A 545 -3.15 0.29 -1.45
C LEU A 545 -4.29 0.28 -2.49
N TYR A 546 -4.66 -0.90 -3.01
CA TYR A 546 -5.66 -1.04 -4.07
C TYR A 546 -7.12 -0.83 -3.61
N VAL A 547 -7.39 -0.81 -2.30
CA VAL A 547 -8.72 -0.51 -1.76
C VAL A 547 -8.85 0.90 -1.20
N ASP A 548 -7.75 1.64 -1.15
CA ASP A 548 -7.67 2.99 -0.60
C ASP A 548 -8.49 4.00 -1.42
N HIS A 549 -9.16 4.92 -0.74
CA HIS A 549 -10.02 5.91 -1.38
C HIS A 549 -9.24 6.92 -2.22
N ASP A 550 -8.06 7.34 -1.78
CA ASP A 550 -7.21 8.29 -2.50
C ASP A 550 -6.63 7.64 -3.77
N VAL A 551 -6.35 6.33 -3.72
CA VAL A 551 -5.99 5.53 -4.91
C VAL A 551 -7.18 5.41 -5.85
N LYS A 552 -8.37 5.04 -5.36
CA LYS A 552 -9.59 4.94 -6.19
C LYS A 552 -9.89 6.25 -6.90
N MET A 553 -9.75 7.39 -6.22
CA MET A 553 -9.91 8.70 -6.86
C MET A 553 -8.88 8.94 -7.96
N ARG A 554 -7.61 8.59 -7.74
CA ARG A 554 -6.61 8.68 -8.81
C ARG A 554 -6.98 7.82 -10.01
N LEU A 555 -7.42 6.58 -9.78
CA LEU A 555 -7.85 5.69 -10.84
C LEU A 555 -9.03 6.25 -11.62
N ARG A 556 -10.04 6.82 -10.93
CA ARG A 556 -11.13 7.52 -11.59
C ARG A 556 -10.63 8.62 -12.52
N LEU A 557 -9.73 9.49 -12.04
CA LEU A 557 -9.19 10.58 -12.85
C LEU A 557 -8.41 10.05 -14.06
N GLU A 558 -7.61 9.00 -13.90
CA GLU A 558 -6.86 8.39 -15.01
C GLU A 558 -7.77 7.72 -16.05
N LEU A 559 -8.86 7.08 -15.60
CA LEU A 559 -9.70 6.24 -16.45
C LEU A 559 -10.92 6.98 -17.05
N THR A 560 -11.18 8.21 -16.61
CA THR A 560 -12.28 9.06 -17.10
C THR A 560 -11.83 10.31 -17.85
N ARG A 561 -10.51 10.54 -17.93
CA ARG A 561 -9.90 11.46 -18.90
C ARG A 561 -10.10 10.92 -20.32
#